data_AF-A0A246F2Z6-F1
#
_entry.id   AF-A0A246F2Z6-F1
#
_cell.length_a   1.000
_cell.length_b   1.000
_cell.length_c   1.000
_cell.angle_alpha   90.00
_cell.angle_beta   90.00
_cell.angle_gamma   90.00
#
_symmetry.space_group_name_H-M   'P 1'
#
loop_
_entity.id
_entity.type
_entity.pdbx_description
1 polymer ?
#
loop_
_entity_poly.entity_id
_entity_poly.type
_entity_poly.pdbx_seq_one_letter_code
_entity_poly.pdbx_strand_id
1 'polypeptide(L)'
;MPEGQQFRQFEAVAVMDAQDRIRAQENSTGTVFEVGLHVPVGEDAGELRSLFAAYAAACGFSLNQEFDFQAGRLLFVPVEGERRGLAALAQFSLMRVVRDMPRLRAARPIARSSPVTVSFDLPAADPLSREPKVAVLDGGLPESHVLGDHVRRYFLADESADDVPEYVAHGLAVTSALL
;
A
#
# COMPACT_ATOMS: atom_id res chain seq x y z
N MET A 1 -26.67 12.84 30.19
CA MET A 1 -25.23 13.08 30.44
C MET A 1 -24.80 14.20 29.50
N PRO A 2 -24.19 15.31 29.96
CA PRO A 2 -23.79 16.40 29.07
C PRO A 2 -22.58 15.95 28.25
N GLU A 3 -22.68 16.02 26.92
CA GLU A 3 -21.72 15.49 25.94
C GLU A 3 -20.27 16.00 26.12
N GLY A 4 -20.06 17.11 26.84
CA GLY A 4 -18.75 17.69 27.10
C GLY A 4 -17.91 17.03 28.21
N GLN A 5 -18.46 16.10 28.99
CA GLN A 5 -17.70 15.46 30.09
C GLN A 5 -16.78 14.31 29.61
N GLN A 6 -17.12 13.63 28.52
CA GLN A 6 -16.30 12.54 27.97
C GLN A 6 -14.90 13.00 27.55
N PHE A 7 -14.76 14.21 27.00
CA PHE A 7 -13.46 14.77 26.62
C PHE A 7 -12.54 15.15 27.79
N ARG A 8 -13.02 15.06 29.04
CA ARG A 8 -12.27 15.43 30.25
C ARG A 8 -11.80 14.22 31.06
N GLN A 9 -12.08 13.00 30.61
CA GLN A 9 -11.75 11.77 31.34
C GLN A 9 -10.77 10.92 30.53
N PHE A 10 -9.65 10.54 31.16
CA PHE A 10 -8.82 9.46 30.65
C PHE A 10 -9.41 8.14 31.17
N GLU A 11 -9.89 7.29 30.26
CA GLU A 11 -10.61 6.05 30.62
C GLU A 11 -9.66 4.96 31.15
N ALA A 12 -8.42 4.90 30.63
CA ALA A 12 -7.37 4.02 31.14
C ALA A 12 -5.98 4.51 30.69
N VAL A 13 -4.99 4.43 31.58
CA VAL A 13 -3.56 4.62 31.25
C VAL A 13 -2.83 3.36 31.69
N ALA A 14 -2.19 2.68 30.74
CA ALA A 14 -1.45 1.44 30.97
C ALA A 14 -0.13 1.44 30.18
N VAL A 15 0.80 0.58 30.59
CA VAL A 15 2.02 0.33 29.83
C VAL A 15 1.64 -0.45 28.57
N MET A 16 2.14 0.00 27.42
CA MET A 16 1.92 -0.68 26.15
C MET A 16 2.71 -1.99 26.13
N ASP A 17 2.04 -3.10 25.87
CA ASP A 17 2.67 -4.41 25.73
C ASP A 17 2.88 -4.78 24.24
N ALA A 18 3.35 -6.01 23.99
CA ALA A 18 3.53 -6.49 22.62
C ALA A 18 2.20 -6.78 21.91
N GLN A 19 1.14 -7.15 22.63
CA GLN A 19 -0.18 -7.41 22.07
C GLN A 19 -0.81 -6.13 21.52
N ASP A 20 -0.58 -4.98 22.16
CA ASP A 20 -1.05 -3.68 21.71
C ASP A 20 -0.53 -3.27 20.30
N ARG A 21 0.57 -3.89 19.86
CA ARG A 21 1.18 -3.68 18.55
C ARG A 21 0.52 -4.52 17.46
N ILE A 22 -0.22 -5.56 17.82
CA ILE A 22 -0.88 -6.46 16.88
C ILE A 22 -2.20 -5.82 16.44
N ARG A 23 -2.25 -5.41 15.17
CA ARG A 23 -3.42 -4.82 14.49
C ARG A 23 -3.87 -5.72 13.34
N ALA A 24 -3.85 -7.02 13.58
CA ALA A 24 -4.29 -8.03 12.63
C ALA A 24 -5.74 -8.46 12.97
N GLN A 25 -6.60 -8.57 11.97
CA GLN A 25 -7.99 -8.99 12.12
C GLN A 25 -8.05 -10.46 12.57
N GLU A 26 -8.91 -10.78 13.54
CA GLU A 26 -8.98 -12.15 14.07
C GLU A 26 -9.42 -13.19 13.03
N ASN A 27 -10.24 -12.78 12.06
CA ASN A 27 -10.76 -13.67 11.01
C ASN A 27 -9.96 -13.61 9.70
N SER A 28 -8.78 -12.99 9.71
CA SER A 28 -7.91 -12.94 8.53
C SER A 28 -7.22 -14.29 8.34
N THR A 29 -7.44 -14.91 7.18
CA THR A 29 -6.76 -16.15 6.73
C THR A 29 -5.41 -15.88 6.06
N GLY A 30 -4.95 -14.63 6.02
CA GLY A 30 -3.68 -14.28 5.39
C GLY A 30 -2.48 -14.78 6.21
N THR A 31 -1.44 -15.21 5.50
CA THR A 31 -0.12 -15.54 6.07
C THR A 31 0.87 -14.37 5.96
N VAL A 32 0.50 -13.31 5.24
CA VAL A 32 1.34 -12.14 5.01
C VAL A 32 0.91 -10.98 5.89
N PHE A 33 1.87 -10.41 6.60
CA PHE A 33 1.71 -9.29 7.51
C PHE A 33 2.65 -8.16 7.12
N GLU A 34 2.24 -6.93 7.40
CA GLU A 34 3.10 -5.77 7.30
C GLU A 34 3.57 -5.39 8.71
N VAL A 35 4.89 -5.30 8.89
CA VAL A 35 5.52 -4.88 10.14
C VAL A 35 6.05 -3.46 9.98
N GLY A 36 5.70 -2.58 10.92
CA GLY A 36 6.29 -1.25 11.03
C GLY A 36 7.35 -1.22 12.13
N LEU A 37 8.60 -0.95 11.75
CA LEU A 37 9.75 -0.81 12.64
C LEU A 37 10.12 0.66 12.82
N HIS A 38 10.46 1.03 14.04
CA HIS A 38 11.02 2.35 14.33
C HIS A 38 12.52 2.36 14.06
N VAL A 39 12.98 3.28 13.23
CA VAL A 39 14.40 3.54 12.98
C VAL A 39 14.89 4.61 13.98
N PRO A 40 15.78 4.26 14.94
CA PRO A 40 16.34 5.23 15.88
C PRO A 40 17.19 6.31 15.16
N VAL A 41 17.48 7.42 15.84
CA VAL A 41 18.31 8.49 15.24
C VAL A 41 19.75 8.00 15.14
N GLY A 42 20.35 8.14 13.96
CA GLY A 42 21.75 7.74 13.73
C GLY A 42 21.95 6.26 13.44
N GLU A 43 20.87 5.47 13.42
CA GLU A 43 20.89 4.06 13.02
C GLU A 43 20.59 3.91 11.54
N ASP A 44 21.19 2.89 10.91
CA ASP A 44 20.94 2.52 9.52
C ASP A 44 19.73 1.58 9.41
N ALA A 45 18.85 1.85 8.44
CA ALA A 45 17.65 1.04 8.24
C ALA A 45 17.97 -0.37 7.70
N GLY A 46 19.05 -0.52 6.93
CA GLY A 46 19.51 -1.80 6.42
C GLY A 46 20.05 -2.70 7.54
N GLU A 47 20.83 -2.16 8.47
CA GLU A 47 21.29 -2.90 9.66
C GLU A 47 20.11 -3.33 10.53
N LEU A 48 19.16 -2.43 10.80
CA LEU A 48 17.93 -2.75 11.53
C LEU A 48 17.14 -3.86 10.83
N ARG A 49 17.02 -3.80 9.50
CA ARG A 49 16.36 -4.84 8.71
C ARG A 49 17.04 -6.19 8.87
N SER A 50 18.36 -6.25 8.77
CA SER A 50 19.12 -7.49 8.95
C SER A 50 18.94 -8.08 10.36
N LEU A 51 18.97 -7.24 11.39
CA LEU A 51 18.71 -7.66 12.77
C LEU A 51 17.28 -8.20 12.94
N PHE A 52 16.29 -7.51 12.38
CA PHE A 52 14.91 -7.95 12.42
C PHE A 52 14.69 -9.25 11.61
N ALA A 53 15.36 -9.41 10.48
CA ALA A 53 15.30 -10.62 9.65
C ALA A 53 15.72 -11.86 10.44
N ALA A 54 16.83 -11.78 11.17
CA ALA A 54 17.31 -12.88 12.02
C ALA A 54 16.31 -13.19 13.15
N TYR A 55 15.74 -12.17 13.77
CA TYR A 55 14.74 -12.34 14.83
C TYR A 55 13.43 -12.96 14.32
N ALA A 56 12.94 -12.48 13.17
CA ALA A 56 11.74 -12.99 12.53
C ALA A 56 11.90 -14.46 12.12
N ALA A 57 13.06 -14.84 11.57
CA ALA A 57 13.37 -16.23 11.25
C ALA A 57 13.32 -17.14 12.50
N ALA A 58 13.84 -16.68 13.64
CA ALA A 58 13.74 -17.43 14.90
C ALA A 58 12.29 -17.58 15.41
N CYS A 59 11.39 -16.67 15.00
CA CYS A 59 9.97 -16.73 15.28
C CYS A 59 9.16 -17.50 14.21
N GLY A 60 9.81 -18.06 13.18
CA GLY A 60 9.15 -18.80 12.11
C GLY A 60 8.58 -17.94 10.98
N PHE A 61 9.09 -16.71 10.80
CA PHE A 61 8.70 -15.81 9.71
C PHE A 61 9.82 -15.60 8.70
N SER A 62 9.47 -15.46 7.44
CA SER A 62 10.37 -14.97 6.38
C SER A 62 10.06 -13.51 6.06
N LEU A 63 11.07 -12.75 5.63
CA LEU A 63 10.89 -11.37 5.17
C LEU A 63 10.90 -11.33 3.65
N ASN A 64 10.00 -10.52 3.07
CA ASN A 64 10.12 -10.11 1.69
C ASN A 64 10.79 -8.73 1.62
N GLN A 65 12.10 -8.73 1.34
CA GLN A 65 12.91 -7.50 1.30
C GLN A 65 12.71 -6.69 0.01
N GLU A 66 12.10 -7.27 -1.02
CA GLU A 66 11.87 -6.59 -2.30
C GLU A 66 10.85 -5.47 -2.17
N PHE A 67 9.84 -5.66 -1.30
CA PHE A 67 8.75 -4.72 -1.08
C PHE A 67 8.85 -3.96 0.25
N ASP A 68 10.03 -3.95 0.88
CA ASP A 68 10.25 -3.06 2.01
C ASP A 68 10.39 -1.60 1.54
N PHE A 69 9.99 -0.67 2.41
CA PHE A 69 10.22 0.74 2.15
C PHE A 69 10.31 1.53 3.44
N GLN A 70 11.05 2.63 3.38
CA GLN A 70 11.19 3.56 4.50
C GLN A 70 10.38 4.83 4.24
N ALA A 71 9.55 5.21 5.22
CA ALA A 71 8.85 6.49 5.24
C ALA A 71 9.25 7.28 6.49
N GLY A 72 10.12 8.27 6.31
CA GLY A 72 10.70 9.03 7.42
C GLY A 72 11.52 8.13 8.35
N ARG A 73 11.02 7.90 9.57
CA ARG A 73 11.68 7.08 10.61
C ARG A 73 10.97 5.75 10.89
N LEU A 74 10.16 5.31 9.94
CA LEU A 74 9.51 4.01 9.96
C LEU A 74 9.99 3.20 8.76
N LEU A 75 10.40 1.97 9.03
CA LEU A 75 10.68 0.96 8.03
C LEU A 75 9.51 -0.02 8.00
N PHE A 76 8.87 -0.16 6.84
CA PHE A 76 7.78 -1.10 6.63
C PHE A 76 8.33 -2.33 5.93
N VAL A 77 8.10 -3.50 6.52
CA VAL A 77 8.62 -4.77 6.02
C VAL A 77 7.49 -5.80 5.93
N PRO A 78 7.24 -6.37 4.74
CA PRO A 78 6.38 -7.54 4.61
C PRO A 78 7.04 -8.77 5.24
N VAL A 79 6.27 -9.49 6.06
CA VAL A 79 6.67 -10.77 6.63
C VAL A 79 5.63 -11.83 6.31
N GLU A 80 6.09 -13.06 6.09
CA GLU A 80 5.22 -14.21 5.85
C GLU A 80 5.43 -15.27 6.93
N GLY A 81 4.35 -15.82 7.47
CA GLY A 81 4.39 -16.87 8.49
C GLY A 81 3.03 -17.13 9.12
N GLU A 82 3.00 -18.00 10.13
CA GLU A 82 1.75 -18.32 10.83
C GLU A 82 1.35 -17.24 11.84
N ARG A 83 0.06 -16.88 11.87
CA ARG A 83 -0.52 -15.93 12.83
C ARG A 83 -0.17 -16.26 14.29
N ARG A 84 -0.07 -17.55 14.64
CA ARG A 84 0.26 -18.01 16.00
C ARG A 84 1.59 -17.46 16.51
N GLY A 85 2.52 -17.16 15.60
CA GLY A 85 3.83 -16.59 15.93
C GLY A 85 3.85 -15.06 16.11
N LEU A 86 2.75 -14.35 15.81
CA LEU A 86 2.72 -12.88 15.88
C LEU A 86 3.00 -12.34 17.27
N ALA A 87 2.52 -13.04 18.31
CA ALA A 87 2.76 -12.65 19.70
C ALA A 87 4.26 -12.67 20.06
N ALA A 88 5.02 -13.62 19.51
CA ALA A 88 6.47 -13.67 19.67
C ALA A 88 7.15 -12.60 18.81
N LEU A 89 6.76 -12.48 17.54
CA LEU A 89 7.31 -11.48 16.63
C LEU A 89 7.15 -10.05 17.18
N ALA A 90 6.01 -9.74 17.81
CA ALA A 90 5.70 -8.44 18.36
C ALA A 90 6.56 -8.01 19.57
N GLN A 91 7.31 -8.95 20.16
CA GLN A 91 8.24 -8.66 21.25
C GLN A 91 9.50 -7.94 20.77
N PHE A 92 9.76 -7.85 19.46
CA PHE A 92 10.88 -7.09 18.94
C PHE A 92 10.78 -5.62 19.38
N SER A 93 11.79 -5.13 20.10
CA SER A 93 11.71 -3.87 20.86
C SER A 93 11.39 -2.65 19.99
N LEU A 94 11.90 -2.63 18.75
CA LEU A 94 11.72 -1.55 17.79
C LEU A 94 10.44 -1.68 16.96
N MET A 95 9.65 -2.75 17.14
CA MET A 95 8.37 -2.88 16.46
C MET A 95 7.35 -1.86 17.00
N ARG A 96 6.68 -1.15 16.09
CA ARG A 96 5.56 -0.26 16.40
C ARG A 96 4.21 -0.92 16.12
N VAL A 97 4.14 -1.72 15.07
CA VAL A 97 2.91 -2.38 14.65
C VAL A 97 3.21 -3.64 13.85
N VAL A 98 2.33 -4.62 13.94
CA VAL A 98 2.18 -5.69 12.95
C VAL A 98 0.71 -5.82 12.58
N ARG A 99 0.40 -5.79 11.28
CA ARG A 99 -0.97 -5.84 10.78
C ARG A 99 -1.10 -6.77 9.59
N ASP A 100 -2.31 -7.18 9.26
CA ASP A 100 -2.54 -7.92 8.02
C ASP A 100 -2.07 -7.09 6.82
N MET A 101 -1.48 -7.76 5.83
CA MET A 101 -1.12 -7.10 4.58
C MET A 101 -2.38 -6.46 3.95
N PRO A 102 -2.37 -5.15 3.67
CA PRO A 102 -3.51 -4.49 3.05
C PRO A 102 -3.86 -5.15 1.72
N ARG A 103 -5.14 -5.46 1.53
CA ARG A 103 -5.64 -5.98 0.25
C ARG A 103 -6.10 -4.81 -0.60
N LEU A 104 -5.69 -4.78 -1.86
CA LEU A 104 -6.28 -3.90 -2.84
C LEU A 104 -7.75 -4.31 -3.03
N ARG A 105 -8.67 -3.39 -2.73
CA ARG A 105 -10.08 -3.61 -3.00
C ARG A 105 -10.32 -3.27 -4.47
N ALA A 106 -10.87 -4.22 -5.23
CA ALA A 106 -11.33 -3.92 -6.57
C ALA A 106 -12.48 -2.91 -6.49
N ALA A 107 -12.25 -1.68 -6.95
CA ALA A 107 -13.33 -0.76 -7.22
C ALA A 107 -14.00 -1.23 -8.52
N ARG A 108 -15.22 -1.75 -8.43
CA ARG A 108 -16.06 -2.01 -9.60
C ARG A 108 -17.03 -0.84 -9.75
N PRO A 109 -16.71 0.20 -10.53
CA PRO A 109 -17.64 1.30 -10.73
C PRO A 109 -18.92 0.76 -11.40
N ILE A 110 -20.06 0.95 -10.73
CA ILE A 110 -21.37 0.65 -11.33
C ILE A 110 -21.67 1.78 -12.32
N ALA A 111 -21.52 1.50 -13.61
CA ALA A 111 -21.97 2.42 -14.66
C ALA A 111 -23.50 2.55 -14.59
N ARG A 112 -23.99 3.71 -14.17
CA ARG A 112 -25.43 3.98 -14.03
C ARG A 112 -26.13 4.40 -15.33
N SER A 113 -25.39 4.51 -16.43
CA SER A 113 -25.89 4.91 -17.75
C SER A 113 -25.13 4.23 -18.87
N SER A 114 -25.79 4.03 -20.02
CA SER A 114 -25.10 3.62 -21.24
C SER A 114 -24.14 4.71 -21.70
N PRO A 115 -22.91 4.36 -22.12
CA PRO A 115 -21.97 5.34 -22.66
C PRO A 115 -22.55 5.95 -23.94
N VAL A 116 -22.48 7.27 -24.05
CA VAL A 116 -22.81 8.00 -25.28
C VAL A 116 -21.53 8.17 -26.08
N THR A 117 -21.48 7.56 -27.27
CA THR A 117 -20.34 7.73 -28.17
C THR A 117 -20.43 9.10 -28.83
N VAL A 118 -19.51 10.01 -28.47
CA VAL A 118 -19.34 11.31 -29.11
C VAL A 118 -17.97 11.35 -29.75
N SER A 119 -17.87 11.83 -30.98
CA SER A 119 -16.59 12.09 -31.63
C SER A 119 -15.84 13.20 -30.90
N PHE A 120 -14.54 13.00 -30.68
CA PHE A 120 -13.64 14.00 -30.12
C PHE A 120 -12.31 13.97 -30.87
N ASP A 121 -11.62 15.10 -30.87
CA ASP A 121 -10.25 15.22 -31.37
C ASP A 121 -9.34 15.60 -30.20
N LEU A 122 -8.16 14.99 -30.13
CA LEU A 122 -7.15 15.39 -29.15
C LEU A 122 -6.48 16.71 -29.58
N PRO A 123 -6.13 17.60 -28.63
CA PRO A 123 -5.38 18.81 -28.95
C PRO A 123 -4.02 18.46 -29.58
N ALA A 124 -3.75 18.97 -30.77
CA ALA A 124 -2.48 18.76 -31.46
C ALA A 124 -1.34 19.67 -30.95
N ALA A 125 -1.65 20.66 -30.12
CA ALA A 125 -0.69 21.62 -29.60
C ALA A 125 -0.02 21.11 -28.32
N ASP A 126 1.26 21.44 -28.15
CA ASP A 126 1.98 21.16 -26.91
C ASP A 126 1.33 21.86 -25.70
N PRO A 127 1.39 21.25 -24.50
CA PRO A 127 0.85 21.87 -23.30
C PRO A 127 1.62 23.14 -22.93
N LEU A 128 0.90 24.17 -22.51
CA LEU A 128 1.47 25.45 -22.05
C LEU A 128 2.43 25.28 -20.87
N SER A 129 2.20 24.26 -20.03
CA SER A 129 3.07 23.87 -18.92
C SER A 129 3.25 22.36 -18.88
N ARG A 130 4.45 21.91 -18.54
CA ARG A 130 4.76 20.48 -18.35
C ARG A 130 4.63 20.02 -16.90
N GLU A 131 4.16 20.91 -16.04
CA GLU A 131 3.92 20.70 -14.61
C GLU A 131 2.47 21.07 -14.25
N PRO A 132 1.84 20.36 -13.29
CA PRO A 132 2.41 19.30 -12.44
C PRO A 132 2.55 17.94 -13.15
N LYS A 133 3.35 17.03 -12.56
CA LYS A 133 3.41 15.63 -12.98
C LYS A 133 2.43 14.83 -12.12
N VAL A 134 1.59 14.03 -12.76
CA VAL A 134 0.62 13.16 -12.09
C VAL A 134 0.98 11.71 -12.38
N ALA A 135 0.95 10.87 -11.35
CA ALA A 135 1.06 9.42 -11.49
C ALA A 135 -0.32 8.80 -11.33
N VAL A 136 -0.72 7.97 -12.30
CA VAL A 136 -1.95 7.18 -12.25
C VAL A 136 -1.57 5.74 -11.92
N LEU A 137 -2.11 5.21 -10.83
CA LEU A 137 -1.90 3.85 -10.37
C LEU A 137 -3.19 3.07 -10.62
N ASP A 138 -3.26 2.39 -11.77
CA ASP A 138 -4.44 1.68 -12.23
C ASP A 138 -4.05 0.41 -13.00
N GLY A 139 -5.02 -0.29 -13.60
CA GLY A 139 -4.85 -1.56 -14.32
C GLY A 139 -4.10 -1.49 -15.65
N GLY A 140 -3.37 -0.40 -15.89
CA GLY A 140 -2.55 -0.22 -17.10
C GLY A 140 -3.29 0.42 -18.26
N LEU A 141 -2.66 0.34 -19.44
CA LEU A 141 -3.17 0.88 -20.69
C LEU A 141 -3.11 -0.21 -21.77
N PRO A 142 -4.13 -0.32 -22.65
CA PRO A 142 -4.10 -1.31 -23.72
C PRO A 142 -3.02 -0.97 -24.75
N GLU A 143 -2.46 -1.98 -25.44
CA GLU A 143 -1.36 -1.79 -26.41
C GLU A 143 -1.65 -0.70 -27.47
N SER A 144 -2.91 -0.58 -27.89
CA SER A 144 -3.37 0.47 -28.80
C SER A 144 -4.32 1.43 -28.10
N HIS A 145 -3.90 2.70 -27.99
CA HIS A 145 -4.71 3.80 -27.44
C HIS A 145 -4.28 5.17 -27.96
N VAL A 146 -5.15 6.17 -27.83
CA VAL A 146 -4.92 7.55 -28.30
C VAL A 146 -4.07 8.40 -27.35
N LEU A 147 -3.76 7.92 -26.15
CA LEU A 147 -3.10 8.72 -25.10
C LEU A 147 -1.56 8.76 -25.19
N GLY A 148 -0.95 8.15 -26.21
CA GLY A 148 0.50 7.91 -26.28
C GLY A 148 1.34 9.18 -26.08
N ASP A 149 1.00 10.25 -26.79
CA ASP A 149 1.76 11.52 -26.71
C ASP A 149 1.60 12.25 -25.36
N HIS A 150 0.58 11.89 -24.59
CA HIS A 150 0.29 12.46 -23.28
C HIS A 150 0.90 11.64 -22.12
N VAL A 151 1.29 10.39 -22.35
CA VAL A 151 1.88 9.49 -21.36
C VAL A 151 3.40 9.48 -21.50
N ARG A 152 4.11 10.17 -20.59
CA ARG A 152 5.58 10.29 -20.65
C ARG A 152 6.33 9.07 -20.12
N ARG A 153 5.74 8.38 -19.14
CA ARG A 153 6.34 7.26 -18.44
C ARG A 153 5.26 6.25 -18.11
N TYR A 154 5.56 4.98 -18.38
CA TYR A 154 4.71 3.85 -18.10
C TYR A 154 5.56 2.77 -17.44
N PHE A 155 5.05 2.18 -16.37
CA PHE A 155 5.74 1.14 -15.60
C PHE A 155 4.72 0.07 -15.26
N LEU A 156 5.10 -1.20 -15.46
CA LEU A 156 4.34 -2.32 -14.98
C LEU A 156 4.72 -2.62 -13.53
N ALA A 157 3.74 -2.97 -12.71
CA ALA A 157 4.00 -3.43 -11.34
C ALA A 157 4.64 -4.83 -11.33
N ASP A 158 4.29 -5.66 -12.30
CA ASP A 158 4.86 -6.98 -12.57
C ASP A 158 4.98 -7.14 -14.09
N GLU A 159 6.22 -7.18 -14.59
CA GLU A 159 6.54 -7.30 -16.02
C GLU A 159 6.18 -8.69 -16.59
N SER A 160 5.91 -9.68 -15.72
CA SER A 160 5.56 -11.04 -16.11
C SER A 160 4.06 -11.33 -16.07
N ALA A 161 3.26 -10.39 -15.58
CA ALA A 161 1.80 -10.55 -15.46
C ALA A 161 1.10 -10.27 -16.80
N ASP A 162 0.09 -11.09 -17.11
CA ASP A 162 -0.77 -10.89 -18.27
C ASP A 162 -1.78 -9.76 -18.04
N ASP A 163 -2.10 -9.04 -19.11
CA ASP A 163 -3.17 -8.03 -19.09
C ASP A 163 -4.55 -8.67 -18.84
N VAL A 164 -5.30 -8.07 -17.92
CA VAL A 164 -6.71 -8.38 -17.71
C VAL A 164 -7.55 -7.33 -18.45
N PRO A 165 -8.35 -7.71 -19.48
CA PRO A 165 -9.05 -6.74 -20.33
C PRO A 165 -9.90 -5.71 -19.58
N GLU A 166 -10.57 -6.13 -18.50
CA GLU A 166 -11.37 -5.21 -17.67
C GLU A 166 -10.51 -4.18 -16.93
N TYR A 167 -9.28 -4.54 -16.55
CA TYR A 167 -8.37 -3.67 -15.79
C TYR A 167 -7.67 -2.65 -16.68
N VAL A 168 -7.19 -3.06 -17.86
CA VAL A 168 -6.63 -2.10 -18.84
C VAL A 168 -7.71 -1.16 -19.39
N ALA A 169 -8.95 -1.64 -19.57
CA ALA A 169 -10.07 -0.78 -19.94
C ALA A 169 -10.39 0.26 -18.84
N HIS A 170 -10.35 -0.15 -17.57
CA HIS A 170 -10.52 0.77 -16.43
C HIS A 170 -9.37 1.78 -16.36
N GLY A 171 -8.12 1.35 -16.51
CA GLY A 171 -6.96 2.23 -16.52
C GLY A 171 -6.98 3.24 -17.66
N LEU A 172 -7.44 2.85 -18.86
CA LEU A 172 -7.69 3.79 -19.95
C LEU A 172 -8.79 4.80 -19.61
N ALA A 173 -9.89 4.37 -18.99
CA ALA A 173 -10.98 5.27 -18.60
C ALA A 173 -10.54 6.28 -17.52
N VAL A 174 -9.77 5.84 -16.53
CA VAL A 174 -9.23 6.71 -15.48
C VAL A 174 -8.19 7.69 -16.05
N THR A 175 -7.28 7.20 -16.89
CA THR A 175 -6.22 8.04 -17.48
C THR A 175 -6.79 9.06 -18.46
N SER A 176 -7.77 8.68 -19.29
CA SER A 176 -8.42 9.61 -20.21
C SER A 176 -9.32 10.64 -19.52
N ALA A 177 -9.89 10.33 -18.35
CA ALA A 177 -10.65 11.31 -17.57
C ALA A 177 -9.75 12.34 -16.85
N LEU A 178 -8.47 12.01 -16.63
CA LEU A 178 -7.50 12.90 -16.02
C LEU A 178 -6.91 13.91 -17.03
N LEU A 179 -6.68 13.46 -18.27
CA LEU A 179 -6.03 14.22 -19.36
C LEU A 179 -7.02 15.12 -20.09
#